data_AF-A0A438HBT1-F1
#
_entry.id   AF-A0A438HBT1-F1
#
_cell.length_a   1.000
_cell.length_b   1.000
_cell.length_c   1.000
_cell.angle_alpha   90.00
_cell.angle_beta   90.00
_cell.angle_gamma   90.00
#
_symmetry.space_group_name_H-M   'P 1'
#
loop_
_entity.id
_entity.type
_entity.pdbx_description
1 polymer ?
#
loop_
_entity_poly.entity_id
_entity_poly.type
_entity_poly.pdbx_seq_one_letter_code
_entity_poly.pdbx_strand_id
1 'polypeptide(L)'
;MRDEEDEDAKTYYFYMYRSIADDLTTTLVQQCHQSQFTVQRIIETAGDDEALLFEALNVNDEIQKVLSKYEELMKPSEVPHEPEPAMIPVAVEPEESPRYAKEDSLIRKPAGSRGGSQGGTMMK
;
A
#
# COMPACT_ATOMS: atom_id res chain seq x y z
N MET A 1 20.16 -15.55 28.55
CA MET A 1 21.62 -15.77 28.43
C MET A 1 21.98 -16.49 27.14
N ARG A 2 21.92 -17.82 26.97
CA ARG A 2 22.33 -18.44 25.67
C ARG A 2 21.51 -18.01 24.45
N ASP A 3 20.20 -17.86 24.59
CA ASP A 3 19.34 -17.41 23.47
C ASP A 3 19.46 -15.90 23.18
N GLU A 4 19.96 -15.14 24.15
CA GLU A 4 20.10 -13.68 24.07
C GLU A 4 21.44 -13.30 23.42
N GLU A 5 22.51 -14.03 23.75
CA GLU A 5 23.80 -13.95 23.06
C GLU A 5 23.70 -14.35 21.57
N ASP A 6 22.78 -15.24 21.21
CA ASP A 6 22.52 -15.65 19.82
C ASP A 6 21.74 -14.59 19.03
N GLU A 7 20.77 -13.91 19.66
CA GLU A 7 20.05 -12.78 19.05
C GLU A 7 20.95 -11.54 18.87
N ASP A 8 21.86 -11.28 19.81
CA ASP A 8 22.88 -10.24 19.67
C ASP A 8 23.83 -10.54 18.50
N ALA A 9 24.25 -11.80 18.33
CA ALA A 9 25.08 -12.22 17.22
C ALA A 9 24.34 -12.06 15.87
N LYS A 10 23.07 -12.49 15.78
CA LYS A 10 22.24 -12.30 14.58
C LYS A 10 22.11 -10.83 14.22
N THR A 11 21.88 -9.98 15.21
CA THR A 11 21.79 -8.54 15.05
C THR A 11 23.10 -7.98 14.53
N TYR A 12 24.23 -8.35 15.13
CA TYR A 12 25.56 -7.95 14.67
C TYR A 12 25.84 -8.38 13.22
N TYR A 13 25.54 -9.63 12.86
CA TYR A 13 25.69 -10.13 11.50
C TYR A 13 24.78 -9.41 10.49
N PHE A 14 23.54 -9.10 10.87
CA PHE A 14 22.62 -8.34 10.05
C PHE A 14 23.14 -6.92 9.78
N TYR A 15 23.60 -6.21 10.83
CA TYR A 15 24.18 -4.88 10.67
C TYR A 15 25.47 -4.91 9.83
N MET A 16 26.35 -5.89 10.05
CA MET A 16 27.58 -6.04 9.28
C MET A 16 27.30 -6.33 7.80
N TYR A 17 26.38 -7.26 7.52
CA TYR A 17 25.98 -7.58 6.15
C TYR A 17 25.34 -6.37 5.46
N ARG A 18 24.48 -5.64 6.16
CA ARG A 18 23.87 -4.41 5.64
C ARG A 18 24.90 -3.33 5.34
N SER A 19 25.86 -3.09 6.24
CA SER A 19 26.94 -2.12 5.99
C SER A 19 27.73 -2.47 4.73
N ILE A 20 28.10 -3.75 4.54
CA ILE A 20 28.82 -4.20 3.35
C ILE A 20 27.97 -3.99 2.09
N ALA A 21 26.68 -4.32 2.16
CA ALA A 21 25.75 -4.13 1.06
C ALA A 21 25.58 -2.63 0.71
N ASP A 22 25.48 -1.76 1.72
CA ASP A 22 25.32 -0.32 1.56
C ASP A 22 26.58 0.32 0.96
N ASP A 23 27.78 -0.09 1.40
CA ASP A 23 29.07 0.39 0.86
C ASP A 23 29.24 0.00 -0.61
N LEU A 24 28.91 -1.26 -0.94
CA LEU A 24 28.94 -1.74 -2.32
C LEU A 24 27.93 -0.97 -3.18
N THR A 25 26.71 -0.79 -2.68
CA THR A 25 25.66 -0.05 -3.39
C THR A 25 26.08 1.39 -3.63
N THR A 26 26.64 2.06 -2.62
CA THR A 26 27.17 3.43 -2.73
C THR A 26 28.26 3.53 -3.78
N THR A 27 29.18 2.56 -3.81
CA THR A 27 30.26 2.50 -4.80
C THR A 27 29.70 2.34 -6.21
N LEU A 28 28.72 1.46 -6.41
CA LEU A 28 28.08 1.25 -7.72
C LEU A 28 27.34 2.51 -8.20
N VAL A 29 26.65 3.22 -7.31
CA VAL A 29 25.98 4.50 -7.63
C VAL A 29 26.99 5.57 -8.05
N GLN A 30 28.12 5.68 -7.34
CA GLN A 30 29.19 6.59 -7.73
C GLN A 30 29.75 6.24 -9.12
N GLN A 31 29.91 4.96 -9.43
CA GLN A 31 30.33 4.51 -10.76
C GLN A 31 29.29 4.83 -11.85
N CYS A 32 28.00 4.72 -11.54
CA CYS A 32 26.92 5.15 -12.44
C CYS A 32 27.02 6.65 -12.74
N HIS A 33 27.24 7.51 -11.73
CA HIS A 33 27.43 8.95 -11.95
C HIS A 33 28.67 9.27 -12.79
N GLN A 34 29.79 8.59 -12.53
CA GLN A 34 31.00 8.77 -13.33
C GLN A 34 30.80 8.31 -14.79
N SER A 35 30.10 7.21 -14.97
CA SER A 35 29.72 6.69 -16.29
C SER A 35 28.79 7.67 -17.00
N GLN A 36 27.82 8.27 -16.30
CA GLN A 36 26.91 9.28 -16.84
C GLN A 36 27.68 10.47 -17.42
N PHE A 37 28.66 11.01 -16.69
CA PHE A 37 29.50 12.09 -17.17
C PHE A 37 30.27 11.69 -18.45
N THR A 38 30.82 10.47 -18.47
CA THR A 38 31.57 9.96 -19.62
C THR A 38 30.66 9.79 -20.84
N VAL A 39 29.48 9.19 -20.66
CA VAL A 39 28.48 8.99 -21.72
C VAL A 39 27.96 10.33 -22.24
N GLN A 40 27.72 11.31 -21.36
CA GLN A 40 27.33 12.66 -21.77
C GLN A 40 28.35 13.30 -22.69
N ARG A 41 29.65 13.15 -22.37
CA ARG A 41 30.72 13.63 -23.26
C ARG A 41 30.74 12.92 -24.60
N ILE A 42 30.44 11.61 -24.65
CA ILE A 42 30.32 10.86 -25.90
C ILE A 42 29.17 11.40 -26.73
N ILE A 43 27.99 11.60 -26.13
CA ILE A 43 26.81 12.18 -26.79
C ILE A 43 27.14 13.54 -27.42
N GLU A 44 27.83 14.42 -26.68
CA GLU A 44 28.21 15.75 -27.15
C GLU A 44 29.27 15.74 -28.27
N THR A 45 30.05 14.66 -28.39
CA THR A 45 31.17 14.56 -29.34
C THR A 45 30.96 13.56 -30.47
N ALA A 46 29.83 12.83 -30.49
CA ALA A 46 29.52 11.82 -31.49
C ALA A 46 29.45 12.38 -32.93
N GLY A 47 29.15 13.67 -33.10
CA GLY A 47 29.07 14.31 -34.41
C GLY A 47 28.01 13.66 -35.30
N ASP A 48 28.43 13.15 -36.45
CA ASP A 48 27.56 12.50 -37.44
C ASP A 48 27.48 10.96 -37.27
N ASP A 49 28.11 10.39 -36.24
CA ASP A 49 28.01 8.96 -35.94
C ASP A 49 26.68 8.66 -35.21
N GLU A 50 25.60 8.57 -35.98
CA GLU A 50 24.24 8.32 -35.48
C GLU A 50 24.12 6.98 -34.74
N ALA A 51 24.88 5.96 -35.14
CA ALA A 51 24.86 4.66 -34.49
C ALA A 51 25.45 4.76 -33.07
N LEU A 52 26.60 5.40 -32.94
CA LEU A 52 27.21 5.68 -31.64
C LEU A 52 26.32 6.55 -30.77
N LEU A 53 25.68 7.58 -31.34
CA LEU A 53 24.77 8.46 -30.61
C LEU A 53 23.57 7.69 -30.05
N PHE A 54 22.95 6.81 -30.85
CA PHE A 54 21.79 6.02 -30.42
C PHE A 54 22.16 5.06 -29.28
N GLU A 55 23.31 4.39 -29.39
CA GLU A 55 23.82 3.52 -28.33
C GLU A 55 24.13 4.32 -27.05
N ALA A 56 24.79 5.46 -27.17
CA ALA A 56 25.13 6.32 -26.03
C ALA A 56 23.89 6.85 -25.31
N LEU A 57 22.86 7.25 -26.05
CA LEU A 57 21.57 7.67 -25.48
C LEU A 57 20.87 6.52 -24.75
N ASN A 58 20.83 5.32 -25.35
CA ASN A 58 20.24 4.15 -24.70
C ASN A 58 20.98 3.77 -23.40
N VAL A 59 22.32 3.85 -23.39
CA VAL A 59 23.10 3.64 -22.17
C VAL A 59 22.81 4.73 -21.12
N ASN A 60 22.65 5.99 -21.55
CA ASN A 60 22.29 7.08 -20.66
C ASN A 60 20.93 6.84 -19.97
N ASP A 61 19.93 6.37 -20.71
CA ASP A 61 18.60 6.04 -20.19
C ASP A 61 18.67 4.93 -19.13
N GLU A 62 19.43 3.86 -19.38
CA GLU A 62 19.61 2.79 -18.39
C GLU A 62 20.36 3.27 -17.14
N ILE A 63 21.35 4.17 -17.27
CA ILE A 63 22.01 4.80 -16.13
C ILE A 63 21.03 5.65 -15.31
N GLN A 64 20.25 6.51 -15.97
CA GLN A 64 19.24 7.36 -15.30
C GLN A 64 18.22 6.51 -14.54
N LYS A 65 17.77 5.41 -15.14
CA LYS A 65 16.83 4.45 -14.55
C LYS A 65 17.39 3.76 -13.30
N VAL A 66 18.65 3.34 -13.33
CA VAL A 66 19.31 2.74 -12.15
C VAL A 66 19.44 3.76 -11.02
N LEU A 67 19.87 4.98 -11.34
CA LEU A 67 20.00 6.06 -10.36
C LEU A 67 18.64 6.43 -9.74
N SER A 68 17.59 6.55 -10.56
CA SER A 68 16.22 6.82 -10.09
C SER A 68 15.72 5.73 -9.13
N LYS A 69 15.98 4.46 -9.46
CA LYS A 69 15.63 3.33 -8.59
C LYS A 69 16.37 3.39 -7.26
N TYR A 70 17.65 3.78 -7.27
CA TYR A 70 18.42 3.94 -6.03
C TYR A 70 17.82 5.05 -5.15
N GLU A 71 17.44 6.19 -5.74
CA GLU A 71 16.78 7.28 -5.00
C GLU A 71 15.45 6.83 -4.38
N GLU A 72 14.66 6.01 -5.07
CA GLU A 72 13.44 5.42 -4.53
C GLU A 72 13.71 4.50 -3.34
N LEU A 73 14.76 3.69 -3.40
CA LEU A 73 15.16 2.80 -2.30
C LEU A 73 15.68 3.55 -1.08
N MET A 74 16.21 4.77 -1.26
CA MET A 74 16.68 5.62 -0.18
C MET A 74 15.56 6.40 0.51
N LYS A 75 14.36 6.48 -0.08
CA LYS A 75 13.22 7.12 0.57
C LYS A 75 12.79 6.30 1.78
N PRO A 76 12.61 6.92 2.97
CA PRO A 76 12.00 6.25 4.11
C PRO A 76 10.65 5.67 3.69
N SER A 77 10.39 4.40 4.02
CA SER A 77 9.08 3.81 3.80
C SER A 77 8.06 4.60 4.62
N GLU A 78 7.13 5.30 3.96
CA GLU A 78 5.99 5.90 4.63
C GLU A 78 5.17 4.77 5.27
N VAL A 79 5.27 4.65 6.59
CA VAL A 79 4.39 3.76 7.35
C VAL A 79 2.99 4.35 7.24
N PRO A 80 1.96 3.61 6.80
CA PRO A 80 0.59 4.11 6.83
C PRO A 80 0.27 4.58 8.25
N HIS A 81 0.02 5.87 8.44
CA HIS A 81 -0.51 6.39 9.70
C HIS A 81 -1.84 5.66 9.95
N GLU A 82 -1.93 4.87 11.02
CA GLU A 82 -3.23 4.39 11.50
C GLU A 82 -4.12 5.61 11.73
N PRO A 83 -5.35 5.65 11.18
CA PRO A 83 -6.26 6.75 11.44
C PRO A 83 -6.51 6.81 12.94
N GLU A 84 -6.25 7.98 13.56
CA GLU A 84 -6.56 8.18 14.98
C GLU A 84 -8.02 7.79 15.22
N PRO A 85 -8.30 6.93 16.23
CA PRO A 85 -9.64 6.43 16.48
C PRO A 85 -10.58 7.59 16.73
N ALA A 86 -11.59 7.73 15.86
CA ALA A 86 -12.59 8.79 15.96
C ALA A 86 -13.30 8.74 17.32
N MET A 87 -13.10 9.76 18.14
CA MET A 87 -13.81 9.90 19.41
C MET A 87 -15.28 10.26 19.14
N ILE A 88 -16.17 9.26 19.21
CA ILE A 88 -17.62 9.47 19.15
C ILE A 88 -18.07 10.01 20.51
N PRO A 89 -18.67 11.21 20.61
CA PRO A 89 -19.22 11.69 21.87
C PRO A 89 -20.41 10.81 22.27
N VAL A 90 -20.28 10.16 23.43
CA VAL A 90 -21.37 9.38 24.05
C VAL A 90 -22.44 10.37 24.51
N ALA A 91 -23.60 10.38 23.84
CA ALA A 91 -24.78 11.05 24.35
C ALA A 91 -25.27 10.27 25.58
N VAL A 92 -25.28 10.93 26.74
CA VAL A 92 -25.88 10.38 27.96
C VAL A 92 -27.39 10.50 27.82
N GLU A 93 -28.09 9.40 27.55
CA GLU A 93 -29.55 9.39 27.63
C GLU A 93 -29.98 9.55 29.10
N PRO A 94 -30.89 10.48 29.41
CA PRO A 94 -31.39 10.63 30.78
C PRO A 94 -32.31 9.46 31.15
N GLU A 95 -31.91 8.73 32.19
CA GLU A 95 -32.73 7.77 32.93
C GLU A 95 -33.97 8.47 33.53
N GLU A 96 -35.13 8.29 32.91
CA GLU A 96 -36.42 8.43 33.59
C GLU A 96 -37.26 7.17 33.36
N SER A 97 -37.24 6.29 34.37
CA SER A 97 -38.16 5.17 34.49
C SER A 97 -39.28 5.52 35.47
N PRO A 98 -40.53 5.72 35.01
CA PRO A 98 -41.69 5.60 35.87
C PRO A 98 -42.26 4.18 35.75
N ARG A 99 -42.08 3.41 36.82
CA ARG A 99 -42.83 2.18 37.09
C ARG A 99 -44.33 2.50 37.16
N TYR A 100 -45.17 1.89 36.32
CA TYR A 100 -46.40 1.24 36.79
C TYR A 100 -47.06 0.37 35.71
N ALA A 101 -47.52 -0.81 36.14
CA ALA A 101 -48.16 -1.85 35.35
C ALA A 101 -49.56 -1.48 34.83
N LYS A 102 -49.92 -2.04 33.65
CA LYS A 102 -51.25 -2.63 33.36
C LYS A 102 -51.26 -3.31 31.98
N GLU A 103 -51.03 -4.61 32.04
CA GLU A 103 -51.73 -5.70 31.34
C GLU A 103 -53.09 -5.26 30.73
N ASP A 104 -53.29 -5.45 29.41
CA ASP A 104 -54.28 -6.38 28.82
C ASP A 104 -54.36 -6.20 27.28
N SER A 105 -54.81 -7.26 26.58
CA SER A 105 -55.34 -7.31 25.21
C SER A 105 -54.38 -7.52 24.03
N LEU A 106 -53.81 -8.73 23.97
CA LEU A 106 -53.33 -9.37 22.73
C LEU A 106 -54.51 -9.69 21.79
N ILE A 107 -54.91 -8.74 20.94
CA ILE A 107 -55.93 -8.98 19.92
C ILE A 107 -55.27 -9.52 18.66
N ARG A 108 -55.44 -10.83 18.41
CA ARG A 108 -55.11 -11.50 17.14
C ARG A 108 -56.02 -10.96 16.02
N LYS A 109 -55.44 -10.36 14.97
CA LYS A 109 -56.15 -10.12 13.70
C LYS A 109 -56.19 -11.42 12.88
N PRO A 110 -57.36 -11.95 12.49
CA PRO A 110 -57.44 -13.00 11.49
C PRO A 110 -57.29 -12.40 10.09
N ALA A 111 -56.43 -13.01 9.26
CA ALA A 111 -56.33 -12.70 7.83
C ALA A 111 -57.40 -13.49 7.07
N GLY A 112 -58.38 -12.79 6.52
CA GLY A 112 -59.40 -13.43 5.70
C GLY A 112 -60.32 -12.42 5.01
N SER A 113 -60.00 -12.06 3.78
CA SER A 113 -61.03 -11.83 2.76
C SER A 113 -60.42 -12.00 1.37
N ARG A 114 -60.83 -13.08 0.70
CA ARG A 114 -60.49 -13.39 -0.70
C ARG A 114 -61.51 -12.69 -1.58
N GLY A 115 -61.07 -11.70 -2.36
CA GLY A 115 -61.79 -11.22 -3.53
C GLY A 115 -61.38 -12.08 -4.74
N GLY A 116 -62.35 -12.80 -5.33
CA GLY A 116 -62.13 -13.68 -6.46
C GLY A 116 -62.26 -12.98 -7.82
N SER A 117 -61.61 -13.55 -8.83
CA SER A 117 -61.99 -13.51 -10.25
C SER A 117 -61.27 -14.68 -10.92
N GLN A 118 -61.95 -15.82 -11.07
CA GLN A 118 -62.59 -16.31 -12.30
C GLN A 118 -61.63 -16.57 -13.46
N GLY A 119 -61.54 -17.83 -13.87
CA GLY A 119 -60.82 -18.27 -15.06
C GLY A 119 -60.74 -19.79 -15.16
N GLY A 120 -61.90 -20.44 -15.32
CA GLY A 120 -62.00 -21.89 -15.54
C GLY A 120 -61.71 -22.27 -16.99
N THR A 121 -60.80 -23.23 -17.13
CA THR A 121 -60.78 -24.38 -18.05
C THR A 121 -60.79 -24.19 -19.58
N MET A 122 -59.76 -24.82 -20.15
CA MET A 122 -59.43 -25.20 -21.52
C MET A 122 -60.54 -25.78 -22.42
N MET A 123 -60.36 -25.51 -23.73
CA MET A 123 -60.49 -26.42 -24.88
C MET A 123 -61.84 -27.10 -25.17
N LYS A 124 -62.50 -26.68 -26.26
CA LYS A 124 -62.62 -27.47 -27.50
C LYS A 124 -62.97 -26.58 -28.68
#